data_AF-A0A939L725-F1
#
_entry.id   AF-A0A939L725-F1
#
_cell.length_a   1.000
_cell.length_b   1.000
_cell.length_c   1.000
_cell.angle_alpha   90.00
_cell.angle_beta   90.00
_cell.angle_gamma   90.00
#
_symmetry.space_group_name_H-M   'P 1'
#
loop_
_entity.id
_entity.type
_entity.pdbx_description
1 polymer ?
#
loop_
_entity_poly.entity_id
_entity_poly.type
_entity_poly.pdbx_seq_one_letter_code
_entity_poly.pdbx_strand_id
1 'polypeptide(L)'
;MAERRFEYAPAGTLPGLLQRGRGLGARMAAEDPAAAAELVYGCIRWEWRWDSQTDQRDLYLARLLRDLELPLGPVVDMAATGGGARERATGVLELLAS
;
A
#
# COMPACT_ATOMS: atom_id res chain seq x y z
N MET A 1 -13.15 2.99 18.96
CA MET A 1 -13.76 2.65 17.66
C MET A 1 -13.27 1.28 17.27
N ALA A 2 -14.16 0.34 16.95
CA ALA A 2 -13.80 -1.05 16.74
C ALA A 2 -12.79 -1.17 15.58
N GLU A 3 -11.56 -1.52 15.93
CA GLU A 3 -10.49 -1.86 15.01
C GLU A 3 -10.94 -3.11 14.24
N ARG A 4 -11.40 -2.91 13.00
CA ARG A 4 -11.75 -4.04 12.15
C ARG A 4 -10.43 -4.73 11.83
N ARG A 5 -10.18 -5.88 12.47
CA ARG A 5 -9.01 -6.71 12.23
C ARG A 5 -9.14 -7.30 10.83
N PHE A 6 -8.61 -6.60 9.83
CA PHE A 6 -8.66 -7.07 8.46
C PHE A 6 -7.85 -8.36 8.37
N GLU A 7 -8.53 -9.44 8.01
CA GLU A 7 -7.85 -10.70 7.76
C GLU A 7 -7.04 -10.55 6.47
N TYR A 8 -5.78 -10.96 6.55
CA TYR A 8 -4.95 -11.05 5.35
C TYR A 8 -5.60 -11.99 4.35
N ALA A 9 -5.57 -11.61 3.07
CA ALA A 9 -5.90 -12.53 2.00
C ALA A 9 -4.95 -13.74 2.01
N PRO A 10 -5.34 -14.87 1.39
CA PRO A 10 -4.51 -16.07 1.34
C PRO A 10 -3.11 -15.76 0.82
N ALA A 11 -2.08 -16.28 1.49
CA ALA A 11 -0.70 -15.81 1.33
C ALA A 11 -0.10 -16.00 -0.08
N GLY A 12 -0.66 -16.90 -0.89
CA GLY A 12 -0.25 -17.12 -2.28
C GLY A 12 -0.98 -16.27 -3.33
N THR A 13 -1.94 -15.43 -2.91
CA THR A 13 -2.71 -14.56 -3.81
C THR A 13 -2.03 -13.19 -3.94
N LEU A 14 -2.26 -12.50 -5.06
CA LEU A 14 -1.73 -11.14 -5.26
C LEU A 14 -2.09 -10.19 -4.09
N PRO A 15 -3.36 -10.09 -3.64
CA PRO A 15 -3.69 -9.26 -2.48
C PRO A 15 -2.91 -9.66 -1.22
N GLY A 16 -2.79 -10.95 -0.92
CA GLY A 16 -2.09 -11.44 0.26
C GLY A 16 -0.59 -11.16 0.22
N LEU A 17 0.01 -11.18 -0.97
CA LEU A 17 1.42 -10.84 -1.17
C LEU A 17 1.68 -9.34 -1.00
N LEU A 18 0.82 -8.48 -1.57
CA LEU A 18 0.90 -7.02 -1.44
C LEU A 18 0.70 -6.58 0.01
N GLN A 19 -0.32 -7.14 0.67
CA GLN A 19 -0.60 -6.92 2.09
C GLN A 19 0.54 -7.38 3.00
N ARG A 20 1.49 -8.19 2.54
CA ARG A 20 2.65 -8.65 3.32
C ARG A 20 3.98 -8.07 2.85
N GLY A 21 3.97 -7.11 1.92
CA GLY A 21 5.19 -6.47 1.43
C GLY A 21 6.11 -7.41 0.65
N ARG A 22 5.57 -8.46 0.01
CA ARG A 22 6.39 -9.49 -0.65
C ARG A 22 6.79 -9.03 -2.06
N GLY A 23 8.07 -9.18 -2.39
CA GLY A 23 8.59 -8.88 -3.73
C GLY A 23 7.95 -9.70 -4.87
N LEU A 24 7.45 -10.91 -4.58
CA LEU A 24 6.65 -11.67 -5.55
C LEU A 24 5.35 -10.94 -5.90
N GLY A 25 4.70 -10.28 -4.93
CA GLY A 25 3.50 -9.46 -5.18
C GLY A 25 3.81 -8.26 -6.09
N ALA A 26 4.99 -7.64 -5.93
CA ALA A 26 5.43 -6.56 -6.82
C ALA A 26 5.64 -7.05 -8.26
N ARG A 27 6.27 -8.22 -8.44
CA ARG A 27 6.46 -8.83 -9.76
C ARG A 27 5.13 -9.16 -10.42
N MET A 28 4.19 -9.77 -9.69
CA MET A 28 2.86 -10.09 -10.21
C MET A 28 2.05 -8.83 -10.54
N ALA A 29 2.14 -7.78 -9.72
CA ALA A 29 1.48 -6.50 -10.00
C ALA A 29 2.00 -5.83 -11.27
N ALA A 30 3.28 -6.02 -11.60
CA ALA A 30 3.89 -5.48 -12.83
C ALA A 30 3.40 -6.18 -14.10
N GLU A 31 2.80 -7.37 -14.01
CA GLU A 31 2.22 -8.07 -15.17
C GLU A 31 0.95 -7.37 -15.68
N ASP A 32 0.16 -6.77 -14.77
CA ASP A 32 -1.00 -5.93 -15.09
C ASP A 32 -1.17 -4.81 -14.04
N PRO A 33 -0.46 -3.68 -14.22
CA PRO A 33 -0.50 -2.56 -13.28
C PRO A 33 -1.90 -1.98 -13.08
N ALA A 34 -2.71 -1.93 -14.15
CA ALA A 34 -4.06 -1.38 -14.11
C ALA A 34 -4.98 -2.25 -13.25
N ALA A 35 -4.89 -3.58 -13.36
CA ALA A 35 -5.64 -4.49 -12.52
C ALA A 35 -5.16 -4.50 -11.05
N ALA A 36 -3.88 -4.19 -10.80
CA ALA A 36 -3.29 -4.18 -9.46
C ALA A 36 -3.53 -2.87 -8.68
N ALA A 37 -3.87 -1.76 -9.36
CA ALA A 37 -3.92 -0.42 -8.79
C ALA A 37 -4.78 -0.34 -7.50
N GLU A 38 -6.01 -0.86 -7.54
CA GLU A 38 -6.91 -0.85 -6.38
C GLU A 38 -6.39 -1.65 -5.19
N LEU A 39 -5.60 -2.71 -5.44
CA LEU A 39 -4.97 -3.48 -4.37
C LEU A 39 -3.85 -2.69 -3.70
N VAL A 40 -3.05 -1.94 -4.47
CA VAL A 40 -1.99 -1.06 -3.95
C VAL A 40 -2.61 0.08 -3.14
N TYR A 41 -3.62 0.77 -3.67
CA TYR A 41 -4.35 1.82 -2.94
C TYR A 41 -5.02 1.27 -1.68
N GLY A 42 -5.57 0.06 -1.72
CA GLY A 42 -6.10 -0.63 -0.55
C GLY A 42 -5.04 -0.90 0.52
N CYS A 43 -3.80 -1.18 0.14
CA CYS A 43 -2.69 -1.37 1.07
C CYS A 43 -2.21 -0.08 1.74
N ILE A 44 -2.43 1.09 1.13
CA ILE A 44 -2.17 2.40 1.75
C ILE A 44 -3.34 2.77 2.68
N ARG A 45 -4.58 2.51 2.23
CA ARG A 45 -5.80 2.84 2.97
C ARG A 45 -5.85 2.15 4.32
N TRP A 46 -5.50 0.87 4.38
CA TRP A 46 -5.58 0.05 5.59
C TRP A 46 -4.22 -0.22 6.21
N GLU A 47 -4.21 -0.45 7.53
CA GLU A 47 -2.99 -0.81 8.25
C GLU A 47 -2.72 -2.30 8.11
N TRP A 48 -1.57 -2.63 7.51
CA TRP A 48 -1.09 -4.00 7.34
C TRP A 48 0.30 -4.20 7.93
N ARG A 49 0.88 -3.17 8.56
CA ARG A 49 2.13 -3.31 9.29
C ARG A 49 1.87 -4.17 10.50
N TRP A 50 2.73 -5.18 10.70
CA TRP A 50 2.73 -5.93 11.95
C TRP A 50 3.17 -5.05 13.13
N ASP A 51 4.20 -4.23 12.88
CA ASP A 51 4.75 -3.25 13.80
C ASP A 51 5.25 -2.06 12.99
N SER A 52 4.70 -0.87 13.25
CA SER A 52 5.03 0.35 12.51
C SER A 52 6.47 0.84 12.73
N GLN A 53 7.16 0.36 13.76
CA GLN A 53 8.56 0.71 14.03
C GLN A 53 9.54 -0.06 13.15
N THR A 54 9.15 -1.24 12.64
CA THR A 54 10.06 -2.16 11.94
C THR A 54 9.59 -2.54 10.53
N ASP A 55 8.28 -2.51 10.26
CA ASP A 55 7.72 -2.77 8.94
C ASP A 55 7.72 -1.48 8.09
N GLN A 56 8.70 -1.37 7.19
CA GLN A 56 8.86 -0.27 6.22
C GLN A 56 7.86 -0.37 5.06
N ARG A 57 6.57 -0.50 5.40
CA ARG A 57 5.54 -0.77 4.40
C ARG A 57 5.31 0.39 3.44
N ASP A 58 5.46 1.59 3.94
CA ASP A 58 5.49 2.84 3.18
C ASP A 58 6.53 2.80 2.05
N LEU A 59 7.76 2.38 2.32
CA LEU A 59 8.81 2.25 1.29
C LEU A 59 8.46 1.22 0.23
N TYR A 60 7.87 0.09 0.62
CA TYR A 60 7.38 -0.91 -0.32
C TYR A 60 6.27 -0.33 -1.22
N LEU A 61 5.30 0.37 -0.64
CA LEU A 61 4.17 0.94 -1.37
C LEU A 61 4.58 2.12 -2.26
N ALA A 62 5.52 2.96 -1.81
CA ALA A 62 6.10 4.03 -2.61
C ALA A 62 6.81 3.47 -3.86
N ARG A 63 7.61 2.40 -3.69
CA ARG A 63 8.23 1.70 -4.83
C ARG A 63 7.19 1.14 -5.78
N LEU A 64 6.11 0.53 -5.29
CA LEU A 64 5.03 0.06 -6.16
C LEU A 64 4.38 1.19 -6.95
N LEU A 65 4.03 2.31 -6.33
CA LEU A 65 3.43 3.44 -7.04
C LEU A 65 4.34 3.94 -8.16
N ARG A 66 5.64 4.08 -7.89
CA ARG A 66 6.62 4.54 -8.87
C ARG A 66 6.85 3.52 -9.97
N ASP A 67 7.16 2.28 -9.61
CA ASP A 67 7.59 1.25 -10.55
C ASP A 67 6.42 0.74 -11.42
N LEU A 68 5.17 0.89 -10.95
CA LEU A 68 3.95 0.58 -11.70
C LEU A 68 3.32 1.82 -12.38
N GLU A 69 3.95 3.00 -12.26
CA GLU A 69 3.47 4.28 -12.79
C GLU A 69 2.02 4.62 -12.39
N LEU A 70 1.64 4.29 -11.15
CA LEU A 70 0.28 4.51 -10.66
C LEU A 70 0.03 5.99 -10.36
N PRO A 71 -1.16 6.52 -10.69
CA PRO A 71 -1.53 7.88 -10.35
C PRO A 71 -1.44 8.16 -8.83
N LEU A 72 -0.87 9.31 -8.48
CA LEU A 72 -0.75 9.74 -7.08
C LEU A 72 -2.02 10.40 -6.53
N GLY A 73 -2.96 10.80 -7.40
CA GLY A 73 -4.22 11.47 -7.02
C GLY A 73 -4.95 10.78 -5.87
N PRO A 74 -5.24 9.46 -5.94
CA PRO A 74 -5.88 8.73 -4.85
C PRO A 74 -5.12 8.78 -3.52
N VAL A 75 -3.78 8.83 -3.56
CA VAL A 75 -2.93 8.88 -2.35
C VAL A 75 -2.92 10.28 -1.76
N VAL A 76 -2.88 11.31 -2.60
CA VAL A 76 -3.02 12.72 -2.19
C VAL A 76 -4.39 12.94 -1.53
N ASP A 77 -5.45 12.38 -2.10
CA ASP A 77 -6.79 12.46 -1.52
C ASP A 77 -6.83 11.79 -0.14
N MET A 78 -6.22 10.61 0.04
CA MET A 78 -6.13 9.94 1.34
C MET A 78 -5.36 10.79 2.37
N ALA A 79 -4.29 11.48 1.96
CA ALA A 79 -3.54 12.38 2.83
C ALA A 79 -4.36 13.63 3.22
N ALA A 80 -5.19 14.14 2.31
CA ALA A 80 -5.99 15.34 2.50
C ALA A 80 -7.29 15.10 3.31
N THR A 81 -7.95 13.96 3.12
CA THR A 81 -9.29 13.67 3.68
C THR A 81 -9.26 13.37 5.19
N GLY A 82 -8.07 13.14 5.77
CA GLY A 82 -7.90 12.82 7.19
C GLY A 82 -8.29 11.38 7.55
N GLY A 83 -8.17 11.04 8.84
CA GLY A 83 -8.47 9.70 9.35
C GLY A 83 -7.28 8.73 9.32
N GLY A 84 -7.57 7.44 9.52
CA GLY A 84 -6.53 6.44 9.80
C GLY A 84 -5.53 6.20 8.67
N ALA A 85 -5.86 6.56 7.42
CA ALA A 85 -4.98 6.41 6.25
C ALA A 85 -3.97 7.55 6.09
N ARG A 86 -4.19 8.70 6.77
CA ARG A 86 -3.41 9.92 6.55
C ARG A 86 -1.91 9.71 6.75
N GLU A 87 -1.54 9.10 7.88
CA GLU A 87 -0.13 8.83 8.22
C GLU A 87 0.56 8.01 7.13
N ARG A 88 -0.06 6.90 6.70
CA ARG A 88 0.48 6.01 5.66
C ARG A 88 0.58 6.71 4.31
N ALA A 89 -0.45 7.46 3.92
CA ALA A 89 -0.45 8.21 2.67
C ALA A 89 0.64 9.29 2.65
N THR A 90 0.81 10.03 3.75
CA THR A 90 1.87 11.02 3.89
C THR A 90 3.26 10.38 3.81
N GLY A 91 3.52 9.30 4.56
CA GLY A 91 4.83 8.62 4.52
C GLY A 91 5.20 8.11 3.12
N VAL A 92 4.22 7.58 2.37
CA VAL A 92 4.42 7.17 0.98
C VAL A 92 4.78 8.37 0.08
N LEU A 93 4.08 9.49 0.21
CA LEU A 93 4.34 10.69 -0.59
C LEU A 93 5.69 11.33 -0.27
N GLU A 94 6.09 11.34 1.01
CA GLU A 94 7.41 11.83 1.44
C GLU A 94 8.54 11.00 0.82
N LEU A 95 8.40 9.68 0.80
CA LEU A 95 9.38 8.77 0.18
C LEU A 95 9.45 8.88 -1.34
N LEU A 96 8.38 9.34 -2.00
CA LEU A 96 8.38 9.62 -3.43
C LEU A 96 9.01 10.98 -3.77
N ALA A 97 9.08 11.89 -2.79
CA ALA A 97 9.66 13.22 -2.95
C ALA A 97 11.16 13.29 -2.61
N SER A 98 11.73 12.22 -2.02
CA SER A 98 13.15 12.08 -1.67
C SER A 98 13.99 11.53 -2.82
#